data_AF-A0A2V9EZW4-F1
#
_entry.id   AF-A0A2V9EZW4-F1
#
_cell.length_a   1.000
_cell.length_b   1.000
_cell.length_c   1.000
_cell.angle_alpha   90.00
_cell.angle_beta   90.00
_cell.angle_gamma   90.00
#
_symmetry.space_group_name_H-M   'P 1'
#
loop_
_entity.id
_entity.type
_entity.pdbx_description
1 polymer ?
#
loop_
_entity_poly.entity_id
_entity_poly.type
_entity_poly.pdbx_seq_one_letter_code
_entity_poly.pdbx_strand_id
1 'polypeptide(L)'
;DSGLGAILYSLAFYRNDTAEMSRQVAAWSGKPDQEYLMLALEADTAAYFGHLGRARELSRQASSSAKRAGENEISATYEAVAALREGLFGNANRAGQRTALAKERSGGPDKYYGVVLALAYTGDESQGLADNLNESFPENTVVQFNYLPTLRAKLALNHANPQQALDALEVAAPYELGLPTLWFYNWPNSYPVYVRGEAYLAALRGSEAAAEFQKILGHRGIVLNEPIGALAHLQLGRAYALQGDAAKSRAAYQDFLTLWKDADPDIPILKQAKAEYAKLQ
;
A
#
# COMPACT_ATOMS: atom_id res chain seq x y z
N ASP A 1 25.48 -2.35 -16.35
CA ASP A 1 25.54 -2.78 -14.94
C ASP A 1 24.18 -3.33 -14.55
N SER A 2 24.08 -4.64 -14.32
CA SER A 2 22.78 -5.33 -14.20
C SER A 2 22.09 -5.13 -12.85
N GLY A 3 22.73 -4.51 -11.85
CA GLY A 3 22.15 -4.35 -10.51
C GLY A 3 21.16 -3.20 -10.34
N LEU A 4 21.06 -2.27 -11.29
CA LEU A 4 20.26 -1.04 -11.13
C LEU A 4 18.87 -1.09 -11.80
N GLY A 5 18.50 -2.22 -12.41
CA GLY A 5 17.26 -2.34 -13.19
C GLY A 5 15.99 -2.07 -12.39
N ALA A 6 15.92 -2.45 -11.11
CA ALA A 6 14.80 -2.08 -10.24
C ALA A 6 14.68 -0.56 -10.05
N ILE A 7 15.80 0.16 -9.88
CA ILE A 7 15.82 1.62 -9.78
C ILE A 7 15.40 2.26 -11.11
N LEU A 8 15.90 1.74 -12.23
CA LEU A 8 15.51 2.22 -13.57
C LEU A 8 14.02 1.98 -13.84
N TYR A 9 13.48 0.84 -13.41
CA TYR A 9 12.06 0.53 -13.49
C TYR A 9 11.24 1.52 -12.67
N SER A 10 11.60 1.77 -11.42
CA SER A 10 10.90 2.74 -10.56
C SER A 10 10.98 4.18 -11.10
N LEU A 11 12.12 4.58 -11.68
CA LEU A 11 12.27 5.87 -12.33
C LEU A 11 11.41 5.96 -13.60
N ALA A 12 11.34 4.89 -14.39
CA ALA A 12 10.48 4.79 -15.56
C ALA A 12 9.01 4.89 -15.16
N PHE A 13 8.58 4.19 -14.10
CA PHE A 13 7.24 4.33 -13.53
C PHE A 13 6.95 5.80 -13.15
N TYR A 14 7.84 6.45 -12.39
CA TYR A 14 7.67 7.86 -11.99
C TYR A 14 7.54 8.82 -13.20
N ARG A 15 8.25 8.51 -14.29
CA ARG A 15 8.23 9.28 -15.56
C ARG A 15 7.11 8.87 -16.51
N ASN A 16 6.29 7.88 -16.17
CA ASN A 16 5.29 7.27 -17.05
C ASN A 16 5.88 6.64 -18.33
N ASP A 17 7.12 6.14 -18.28
CA ASP A 17 7.81 5.51 -19.40
C ASP A 17 7.57 3.99 -19.42
N THR A 18 6.45 3.58 -20.03
CA THR A 18 6.05 2.17 -20.11
C THR A 18 6.98 1.33 -20.99
N ALA A 19 7.64 1.95 -21.98
CA ALA A 19 8.60 1.28 -22.84
C ALA A 19 9.86 0.92 -22.05
N GLU A 20 10.37 1.84 -21.24
CA GLU A 20 11.53 1.59 -20.37
C GLU A 20 11.22 0.59 -19.26
N MET A 21 10.03 0.66 -18.63
CA MET A 21 9.58 -0.37 -17.68
C MET A 21 9.62 -1.77 -18.35
N SER A 22 9.05 -1.89 -19.55
CA SER A 22 9.05 -3.15 -20.32
C SER A 22 10.46 -3.62 -20.68
N ARG A 23 11.36 -2.70 -21.00
CA ARG A 23 12.77 -3.00 -21.30
C ARG A 23 13.49 -3.57 -20.07
N GLN A 24 13.24 -3.02 -18.88
CA GLN A 24 13.82 -3.54 -17.63
C GLN A 24 13.31 -4.95 -17.32
N VAL A 25 12.00 -5.18 -17.47
CA VAL A 25 11.40 -6.51 -17.32
C VAL A 25 12.07 -7.54 -18.24
N ALA A 26 12.17 -7.23 -19.53
CA ALA A 26 12.78 -8.13 -20.51
C ALA A 26 14.26 -8.41 -20.20
N ALA A 27 15.01 -7.41 -19.73
CA ALA A 27 16.43 -7.56 -19.39
C ALA A 27 16.70 -8.42 -18.14
N TRP A 28 15.67 -8.67 -17.32
CA TRP A 28 15.77 -9.40 -16.06
C TRP A 28 15.09 -10.78 -16.09
N SER A 29 14.29 -11.06 -17.12
CA SER A 29 13.67 -12.37 -17.32
C SER A 29 14.72 -13.48 -17.42
N GLY A 30 14.45 -14.60 -16.76
CA GLY A 30 15.32 -15.79 -16.80
C GLY A 30 16.59 -15.68 -15.94
N LYS A 31 16.71 -14.68 -15.06
CA LYS A 31 17.80 -14.56 -14.06
C LYS A 31 17.30 -14.98 -12.68
N PRO A 32 17.53 -16.24 -12.24
CA PRO A 32 16.86 -16.83 -11.08
C PRO A 32 17.00 -16.02 -9.78
N ASP A 33 18.17 -15.41 -9.57
CA ASP A 33 18.52 -14.73 -8.31
C ASP A 33 17.96 -13.31 -8.21
N GLN A 34 17.32 -12.79 -9.27
CA GLN A 34 16.91 -11.38 -9.35
C GLN A 34 15.53 -11.16 -10.00
N GLU A 35 15.02 -12.16 -10.72
CA GLU A 35 13.73 -12.12 -11.40
C GLU A 35 12.56 -11.88 -10.43
N TYR A 36 12.64 -12.39 -9.20
CA TYR A 36 11.59 -12.24 -8.20
C TYR A 36 11.30 -10.77 -7.85
N LEU A 37 12.34 -9.91 -7.85
CA LEU A 37 12.19 -8.48 -7.54
C LEU A 37 11.44 -7.76 -8.66
N MET A 38 11.78 -8.05 -9.91
CA MET A 38 11.12 -7.44 -11.06
C MET A 38 9.65 -7.87 -11.16
N LEU A 39 9.36 -9.15 -10.89
CA LEU A 39 7.99 -9.67 -10.82
C LEU A 39 7.16 -8.97 -9.74
N ALA A 40 7.76 -8.68 -8.57
CA ALA A 40 7.09 -7.96 -7.50
C ALA A 40 6.76 -6.51 -7.88
N LEU A 41 7.71 -5.79 -8.49
CA LEU A 41 7.50 -4.42 -8.99
C LEU A 41 6.44 -4.35 -10.09
N GLU A 42 6.43 -5.32 -11.02
CA GLU A 42 5.35 -5.46 -11.99
C GLU A 42 4.00 -5.72 -11.31
N ALA A 43 3.97 -6.53 -10.23
CA ALA A 43 2.74 -6.81 -9.50
C ALA A 43 2.16 -5.53 -8.86
N ASP A 44 3.01 -4.71 -8.24
CA ASP A 44 2.63 -3.42 -7.68
C ASP A 44 2.13 -2.45 -8.77
N THR A 45 2.83 -2.40 -9.90
CA THR A 45 2.43 -1.58 -11.06
C THR A 45 1.08 -2.01 -11.63
N ALA A 46 0.87 -3.32 -11.83
CA ALA A 46 -0.41 -3.85 -12.28
C ALA A 46 -1.55 -3.48 -11.30
N ALA A 47 -1.29 -3.55 -10.00
CA ALA A 47 -2.25 -3.18 -8.97
C ALA A 47 -2.54 -1.67 -8.94
N TYR A 48 -1.53 -0.83 -9.16
CA TYR A 48 -1.64 0.62 -9.22
C TYR A 48 -2.66 1.07 -10.29
N PHE A 49 -2.67 0.38 -11.44
CA PHE A 49 -3.63 0.59 -12.53
C PHE A 49 -4.91 -0.26 -12.42
N GLY A 50 -5.10 -0.99 -11.32
CA GLY A 50 -6.30 -1.77 -11.07
C GLY A 50 -6.40 -3.12 -11.82
N HIS A 51 -5.32 -3.62 -12.40
CA HIS A 51 -5.26 -4.96 -13.01
C HIS A 51 -4.95 -6.05 -11.96
N LEU A 52 -5.86 -6.23 -11.01
CA LEU A 52 -5.64 -7.04 -9.81
C LEU A 52 -5.44 -8.53 -10.10
N GLY A 53 -6.06 -9.08 -11.13
CA GLY A 53 -5.84 -10.45 -11.61
C GLY A 53 -4.40 -10.67 -12.08
N ARG A 54 -3.87 -9.74 -12.88
CA ARG A 54 -2.47 -9.76 -13.31
C ARG A 54 -1.53 -9.57 -12.12
N ALA A 55 -1.85 -8.65 -11.21
CA ALA A 55 -1.08 -8.41 -10.00
C ALA A 55 -1.00 -9.67 -9.11
N ARG A 56 -2.09 -10.44 -8.96
CA ARG A 56 -2.13 -11.69 -8.19
C ARG A 56 -1.21 -12.76 -8.78
N GLU A 57 -1.23 -12.91 -10.10
CA GLU A 57 -0.40 -13.88 -10.80
C GLU A 57 1.08 -13.52 -10.69
N LEU A 58 1.43 -12.25 -10.90
CA LEU A 58 2.79 -11.75 -10.73
C LEU A 58 3.30 -11.92 -9.30
N SER A 59 2.50 -11.56 -8.28
CA SER A 59 2.87 -11.79 -6.88
C SER A 59 3.13 -13.27 -6.59
N ARG A 60 2.29 -14.18 -7.11
CA ARG A 60 2.50 -15.63 -6.95
C ARG A 60 3.80 -16.08 -7.60
N GLN A 61 4.12 -15.57 -8.79
CA GLN A 61 5.37 -15.86 -9.49
C GLN A 61 6.58 -15.31 -8.72
N ALA A 62 6.50 -14.08 -8.21
CA ALA A 62 7.55 -13.44 -7.41
C ALA A 62 7.86 -14.26 -6.15
N SER A 63 6.85 -14.57 -5.34
CA SER A 63 7.01 -15.41 -4.14
C SER A 63 7.59 -16.78 -4.47
N SER A 64 7.04 -17.45 -5.49
CA SER A 64 7.53 -18.78 -5.90
C SER A 64 8.98 -18.73 -6.41
N SER A 65 9.37 -17.66 -7.10
CA SER A 65 10.73 -17.47 -7.61
C SER A 65 11.71 -17.19 -6.48
N ALA A 66 11.37 -16.31 -5.54
CA ALA A 66 12.18 -16.06 -4.35
C ALA A 66 12.39 -17.36 -3.54
N LYS A 67 11.32 -18.14 -3.32
CA LYS A 67 11.41 -19.43 -2.64
C LYS A 67 12.33 -20.43 -3.34
N ARG A 68 12.29 -20.50 -4.69
CA ARG A 68 13.19 -21.37 -5.47
C ARG A 68 14.65 -20.92 -5.39
N ALA A 69 14.90 -19.61 -5.24
CA ALA A 69 16.23 -19.05 -5.03
C ALA A 69 16.74 -19.21 -3.57
N GLY A 70 15.95 -19.82 -2.67
CA GLY A 70 16.30 -19.96 -1.24
C GLY A 70 15.95 -18.73 -0.39
N GLU A 71 15.39 -17.68 -0.99
CA GLU A 71 15.04 -16.40 -0.36
C GLU A 71 13.66 -16.46 0.30
N ASN A 72 13.52 -17.31 1.33
CA ASN A 72 12.23 -17.56 2.00
C ASN A 72 11.64 -16.32 2.66
N GLU A 73 12.47 -15.45 3.25
CA GLU A 73 12.01 -14.20 3.85
C GLU A 73 11.44 -13.23 2.81
N ILE A 74 12.13 -13.08 1.67
CA ILE A 74 11.64 -12.26 0.54
C ILE A 74 10.33 -12.82 -0.01
N SER A 75 10.23 -14.14 -0.17
CA SER A 75 8.97 -14.79 -0.58
C SER A 75 7.82 -14.44 0.37
N ALA A 76 8.05 -14.48 1.67
CA ALA A 76 7.03 -14.15 2.65
C ALA A 76 6.67 -12.65 2.65
N THR A 77 7.65 -11.77 2.41
CA THR A 77 7.42 -10.33 2.22
C THR A 77 6.50 -10.07 1.02
N TYR A 78 6.72 -10.73 -0.13
CA TYR A 78 5.83 -10.55 -1.29
C TYR A 78 4.40 -11.04 -1.04
N GLU A 79 4.22 -12.11 -0.26
CA GLU A 79 2.87 -12.51 0.19
C GLU A 79 2.24 -11.47 1.14
N ALA A 80 3.03 -10.87 2.04
CA ALA A 80 2.55 -9.82 2.95
C ALA A 80 2.12 -8.55 2.19
N VAL A 81 2.91 -8.08 1.22
CA VAL A 81 2.54 -6.93 0.38
C VAL A 81 1.31 -7.23 -0.47
N ALA A 82 1.24 -8.43 -1.06
CA ALA A 82 0.06 -8.85 -1.79
C ALA A 82 -1.18 -8.94 -0.89
N ALA A 83 -1.04 -9.39 0.35
CA ALA A 83 -2.13 -9.41 1.32
C ALA A 83 -2.62 -7.99 1.66
N LEU A 84 -1.71 -7.06 1.90
CA LEU A 84 -2.05 -5.67 2.20
C LEU A 84 -2.77 -5.01 1.03
N ARG A 85 -2.30 -5.24 -0.20
CA ARG A 85 -2.97 -4.78 -1.42
C ARG A 85 -4.41 -5.28 -1.51
N GLU A 86 -4.65 -6.56 -1.23
CA GLU A 86 -6.02 -7.11 -1.21
C GLU A 86 -6.88 -6.42 -0.15
N GLY A 87 -6.34 -6.18 1.05
CA GLY A 87 -7.02 -5.49 2.14
C GLY A 87 -7.38 -4.05 1.78
N LEU A 88 -6.43 -3.27 1.25
CA LEU A 88 -6.63 -1.90 0.77
C LEU A 88 -7.71 -1.81 -0.31
N PHE A 89 -7.83 -2.83 -1.15
CA PHE A 89 -8.83 -2.89 -2.22
C PHE A 89 -10.17 -3.49 -1.78
N GLY A 90 -10.32 -3.82 -0.48
CA GLY A 90 -11.54 -4.33 0.13
C GLY A 90 -11.78 -5.84 -0.04
N ASN A 91 -10.76 -6.62 -0.43
CA ASN A 91 -10.85 -8.07 -0.61
C ASN A 91 -10.46 -8.84 0.66
N ALA A 92 -11.20 -8.66 1.75
CA ALA A 92 -10.87 -9.21 3.08
C ALA A 92 -10.55 -10.71 3.07
N ASN A 93 -11.38 -11.54 2.41
CA ASN A 93 -11.16 -12.99 2.32
C ASN A 93 -9.80 -13.36 1.68
N ARG A 94 -9.39 -12.63 0.64
CA ARG A 94 -8.11 -12.90 -0.05
C ARG A 94 -6.93 -12.37 0.74
N ALA A 95 -7.09 -11.21 1.39
CA ALA A 95 -6.09 -10.70 2.31
C ALA A 95 -5.82 -11.72 3.43
N GLY A 96 -6.86 -12.25 4.09
CA GLY A 96 -6.72 -13.30 5.11
C GLY A 96 -6.05 -14.59 4.63
N GLN A 97 -6.36 -15.03 3.40
CA GLN A 97 -5.68 -16.20 2.81
C GLN A 97 -4.18 -15.96 2.58
N ARG A 98 -3.81 -14.76 2.11
CA ARG A 98 -2.40 -14.41 1.84
C ARG A 98 -1.61 -14.15 3.11
N THR A 99 -2.21 -13.53 4.13
CA THR A 99 -1.53 -13.35 5.42
C THR A 99 -1.18 -14.68 6.07
N ALA A 100 -2.02 -15.71 5.92
CA ALA A 100 -1.71 -17.06 6.39
C ALA A 100 -0.45 -17.66 5.73
N LEU A 101 -0.16 -17.32 4.47
CA LEU A 101 1.05 -17.74 3.76
C LEU A 101 2.31 -17.00 4.23
N ALA A 102 2.15 -15.81 4.79
CA ALA A 102 3.23 -14.97 5.32
C ALA A 102 3.44 -15.11 6.84
N LYS A 103 2.56 -15.87 7.53
CA LYS A 103 2.47 -15.95 9.01
C LYS A 103 3.61 -16.72 9.69
N GLU A 104 4.58 -17.25 8.94
CA GLU A 104 5.75 -17.90 9.56
C GLU A 104 6.43 -16.94 10.55
N ARG A 105 6.71 -17.43 11.78
CA ARG A 105 7.17 -16.60 12.91
C ARG A 105 8.56 -15.97 12.71
N SER A 106 9.38 -16.52 11.82
CA SER A 106 10.72 -15.99 11.51
C SER A 106 10.64 -14.96 10.39
N GLY A 107 11.04 -13.72 10.66
CA GLY A 107 11.27 -12.68 9.65
C GLY A 107 11.41 -11.30 10.28
N GLY A 108 11.93 -10.36 9.51
CA GLY A 108 12.18 -8.98 9.93
C GLY A 108 10.91 -8.16 10.19
N PRO A 109 11.07 -6.96 10.77
CA PRO A 109 9.98 -6.08 11.17
C PRO A 109 9.10 -5.64 9.98
N ASP A 110 9.66 -5.47 8.78
CA ASP A 110 8.93 -5.01 7.59
C ASP A 110 7.87 -6.02 7.14
N LYS A 111 8.26 -7.30 7.04
CA LYS A 111 7.35 -8.42 6.74
C LYS A 111 6.23 -8.47 7.78
N TYR A 112 6.60 -8.43 9.05
CA TYR A 112 5.65 -8.53 10.15
C TYR A 112 4.64 -7.38 10.08
N TYR A 113 5.11 -6.14 9.89
CA TYR A 113 4.26 -4.98 9.72
C TYR A 113 3.27 -5.14 8.55
N GLY A 114 3.72 -5.63 7.39
CA GLY A 114 2.85 -5.88 6.24
C GLY A 114 1.70 -6.86 6.53
N VAL A 115 2.01 -7.96 7.21
CA VAL A 115 1.01 -8.95 7.61
C VAL A 115 -0.02 -8.35 8.57
N VAL A 116 0.43 -7.65 9.60
CA VAL A 116 -0.49 -7.09 10.61
C VAL A 116 -1.31 -5.95 10.03
N LEU A 117 -0.73 -5.11 9.18
CA LEU A 117 -1.46 -4.03 8.53
C LEU A 117 -2.50 -4.59 7.55
N ALA A 118 -2.17 -5.65 6.80
CA ALA A 118 -3.14 -6.32 5.93
C ALA A 118 -4.35 -6.83 6.73
N LEU A 119 -4.12 -7.49 7.87
CA LEU A 119 -5.19 -7.93 8.78
C LEU A 119 -5.96 -6.75 9.37
N ALA A 120 -5.29 -5.64 9.71
CA ALA A 120 -5.98 -4.45 10.18
C ALA A 120 -6.94 -3.88 9.10
N TYR A 121 -6.61 -4.01 7.81
CA TYR A 121 -7.53 -3.63 6.72
C TYR A 121 -8.67 -4.65 6.47
N THR A 122 -8.61 -5.87 7.02
CA THR A 122 -9.73 -6.83 6.93
C THR A 122 -10.74 -6.68 8.06
N GLY A 123 -10.41 -5.90 9.10
CA GLY A 123 -11.25 -5.77 10.30
C GLY A 123 -11.11 -6.92 11.29
N ASP A 124 -10.19 -7.86 11.06
CA ASP A 124 -9.87 -8.92 12.02
C ASP A 124 -9.13 -8.37 13.24
N GLU A 125 -9.26 -9.04 14.40
CA GLU A 125 -8.57 -8.68 15.66
C GLU A 125 -7.04 -8.84 15.54
N SER A 126 -6.37 -7.83 14.98
CA SER A 126 -4.91 -7.78 14.87
C SER A 126 -4.21 -7.09 16.04
N GLN A 127 -4.96 -6.70 17.08
CA GLN A 127 -4.45 -6.04 18.29
C GLN A 127 -3.32 -6.83 18.95
N GLY A 128 -3.54 -8.12 19.24
CA GLY A 128 -2.52 -8.97 19.84
C GLY A 128 -1.29 -9.17 18.95
N LEU A 129 -1.41 -9.02 17.63
CA LEU A 129 -0.26 -9.08 16.73
C LEU A 129 0.56 -7.79 16.75
N ALA A 130 -0.07 -6.63 16.89
CA ALA A 130 0.63 -5.36 17.06
C ALA A 130 1.40 -5.31 18.39
N ASP A 131 0.83 -5.85 19.46
CA ASP A 131 1.51 -5.94 20.76
C ASP A 131 2.73 -6.87 20.69
N ASN A 132 2.59 -8.04 20.03
CA ASN A 132 3.70 -8.95 19.76
C ASN A 132 4.83 -8.29 18.93
N LEU A 133 4.52 -7.37 17.99
CA LEU A 133 5.55 -6.64 17.24
C LEU A 133 6.37 -5.75 18.17
N ASN A 134 5.71 -5.07 19.11
CA ASN A 134 6.38 -4.22 20.09
C ASN A 134 7.31 -5.04 21.01
N GLU A 135 6.85 -6.19 21.50
CA GLU A 135 7.66 -7.07 22.34
C GLU A 135 8.86 -7.67 21.59
N SER A 136 8.69 -7.96 20.30
CA SER A 136 9.75 -8.56 19.47
C SER A 136 10.80 -7.54 19.03
N PHE A 137 10.43 -6.26 18.90
CA PHE A 137 11.30 -5.19 18.39
C PHE A 137 11.18 -3.88 19.20
N PRO A 138 11.41 -3.91 20.52
CA PRO A 138 11.17 -2.76 21.40
C PRO A 138 12.10 -1.57 21.12
N GLU A 139 13.32 -1.84 20.65
CA GLU A 139 14.34 -0.80 20.38
C GLU A 139 14.44 -0.42 18.90
N ASN A 140 13.65 -1.05 18.02
CA ASN A 140 13.73 -0.76 16.59
C ASN A 140 13.04 0.58 16.28
N THR A 141 13.82 1.56 15.83
CA THR A 141 13.34 2.92 15.54
C THR A 141 12.18 2.93 14.55
N VAL A 142 12.25 2.19 13.45
CA VAL A 142 11.18 2.16 12.44
C VAL A 142 9.90 1.55 13.02
N VAL A 143 10.04 0.49 13.81
CA VAL A 143 8.90 -0.14 14.48
C VAL A 143 8.22 0.84 15.43
N GLN A 144 9.00 1.53 16.28
CA GLN A 144 8.47 2.41 17.32
C GLN A 144 7.89 3.72 16.76
N PHE A 145 8.49 4.28 15.71
CA PHE A 145 8.16 5.61 15.21
C PHE A 145 7.36 5.62 13.90
N ASN A 146 7.17 4.48 13.24
CA ASN A 146 6.43 4.40 11.98
C ASN A 146 5.39 3.26 11.98
N TYR A 147 5.81 2.02 12.23
CA TYR A 147 4.94 0.85 12.08
C TYR A 147 3.89 0.74 13.19
N LEU A 148 4.30 0.74 14.45
CA LEU A 148 3.36 0.63 15.58
C LEU A 148 2.36 1.78 15.65
N PRO A 149 2.76 3.06 15.49
CA PRO A 149 1.81 4.18 15.36
C PRO A 149 0.75 3.93 14.29
N THR A 150 1.17 3.47 13.11
CA THR A 150 0.25 3.19 12.00
C THR A 150 -0.70 2.04 12.30
N LEU A 151 -0.20 0.93 12.85
CA LEU A 151 -1.02 -0.22 13.23
C LEU A 151 -2.05 0.15 14.29
N ARG A 152 -1.63 0.83 15.36
CA ARG A 152 -2.50 1.29 16.45
C ARG A 152 -3.57 2.23 15.91
N ALA A 153 -3.21 3.14 15.01
CA ALA A 153 -4.17 4.03 14.40
C ALA A 153 -5.19 3.31 13.53
N LYS A 154 -4.75 2.36 12.70
CA LYS A 154 -5.68 1.60 11.87
C LYS A 154 -6.64 0.75 12.70
N LEU A 155 -6.13 0.13 13.77
CA LEU A 155 -6.94 -0.59 14.75
C LEU A 155 -7.97 0.33 15.42
N ALA A 156 -7.55 1.51 15.88
CA ALA A 156 -8.46 2.48 16.47
C ALA A 156 -9.58 2.90 15.50
N LEU A 157 -9.29 3.03 14.20
CA LEU A 157 -10.30 3.28 13.17
C LEU A 157 -11.30 2.12 13.01
N ASN A 158 -10.86 0.87 13.11
CA ASN A 158 -11.76 -0.28 13.10
C ASN A 158 -12.73 -0.29 14.29
N HIS A 159 -12.31 0.32 15.42
CA HIS A 159 -13.15 0.53 16.61
C HIS A 159 -13.91 1.86 16.61
N ALA A 160 -13.99 2.55 15.47
CA ALA A 160 -14.65 3.85 15.31
C ALA A 160 -14.10 4.95 16.25
N ASN A 161 -12.81 4.90 16.57
CA ASN A 161 -12.11 5.87 17.43
C ASN A 161 -11.11 6.72 16.63
N PRO A 162 -11.58 7.66 15.78
CA PRO A 162 -10.68 8.43 14.91
C PRO A 162 -9.75 9.37 15.67
N GLN A 163 -10.16 9.93 16.82
CA GLN A 163 -9.27 10.79 17.62
C GLN A 163 -8.08 10.00 18.18
N GLN A 164 -8.32 8.81 18.72
CA GLN A 164 -7.26 7.91 19.19
C GLN A 164 -6.31 7.53 18.05
N ALA A 165 -6.82 7.36 16.83
CA ALA A 165 -5.98 7.12 15.66
C ALA A 165 -5.06 8.31 15.34
N LEU A 166 -5.58 9.54 15.42
CA LEU A 166 -4.80 10.75 15.20
C LEU A 166 -3.72 10.93 16.26
N ASP A 167 -4.06 10.73 17.54
CA ASP A 167 -3.13 10.84 18.66
C ASP A 167 -2.00 9.81 18.53
N ALA A 168 -2.34 8.56 18.18
CA ALA A 168 -1.36 7.50 17.97
C ALA A 168 -0.35 7.82 16.85
N LEU A 169 -0.76 8.58 15.82
CA LEU A 169 0.07 8.93 14.68
C LEU A 169 0.93 10.19 14.90
N GLU A 170 0.73 10.95 15.98
CA GLU A 170 1.49 12.18 16.24
C GLU A 170 3.01 11.92 16.22
N VAL A 171 3.44 10.82 16.85
CA VAL A 171 4.85 10.44 16.96
C VAL A 171 5.50 10.12 15.60
N ALA A 172 4.70 9.75 14.60
CA ALA A 172 5.20 9.40 13.26
C ALA A 172 5.38 10.63 12.35
N ALA A 173 4.82 11.78 12.70
CA ALA A 173 4.79 12.96 11.84
C ALA A 173 6.20 13.44 11.37
N PRO A 174 7.26 13.42 12.20
CA PRO A 174 8.59 13.83 11.76
C PRO A 174 9.25 12.84 10.78
N TYR A 175 8.75 11.61 10.68
CA TYR A 175 9.39 10.48 9.98
C TYR A 175 8.57 9.94 8.82
N GLU A 176 7.34 10.41 8.62
CA GLU A 176 6.37 9.83 7.69
C GLU A 176 6.70 10.01 6.19
N LEU A 177 7.68 10.87 5.87
CA LEU A 177 8.28 11.03 4.54
C LEU A 177 9.68 10.38 4.42
N GLY A 178 10.12 9.63 5.45
CA GLY A 178 11.31 8.80 5.37
C GLY A 178 11.09 7.52 4.57
N LEU A 179 12.17 6.81 4.27
CA LEU A 179 12.14 5.45 3.72
C LEU A 179 12.33 4.47 4.89
N PRO A 180 11.28 3.75 5.33
CA PRO A 180 11.36 2.83 6.47
C PRO A 180 12.30 1.65 6.24
N THR A 181 12.51 1.28 4.98
CA THR A 181 13.46 0.26 4.56
C THR A 181 14.34 0.78 3.43
N LEU A 182 15.63 0.45 3.46
CA LEU A 182 16.58 0.79 2.39
C LEU A 182 16.88 -0.47 1.57
N TRP A 183 15.93 -0.85 0.72
CA TRP A 183 16.05 -1.99 -0.18
C TRP A 183 15.50 -1.64 -1.58
N PHE A 184 15.92 -2.39 -2.60
CA PHE A 184 15.48 -2.16 -3.99
C PHE A 184 13.97 -2.35 -4.18
N TYR A 185 13.31 -3.07 -3.27
CA TYR A 185 11.85 -3.23 -3.25
C TYR A 185 11.11 -2.11 -2.48
N ASN A 186 11.81 -1.04 -2.08
CA ASN A 186 11.31 0.24 -1.53
C ASN A 186 9.84 0.26 -1.07
N TRP A 187 9.51 -0.54 -0.05
CA TRP A 187 8.17 -0.70 0.53
C TRP A 187 8.34 -1.11 2.00
N PRO A 188 7.54 -0.60 2.97
CA PRO A 188 6.37 0.27 2.83
C PRO A 188 6.69 1.76 3.04
N ASN A 189 6.10 2.67 2.24
CA ASN A 189 6.31 4.11 2.42
C ASN A 189 5.01 4.88 2.65
N SER A 190 5.09 5.95 3.46
CA SER A 190 4.00 6.92 3.68
C SER A 190 2.65 6.35 4.18
N TYR A 191 2.61 5.12 4.70
CA TYR A 191 1.41 4.57 5.35
C TYR A 191 0.92 5.36 6.58
N PRO A 192 1.78 5.95 7.44
CA PRO A 192 1.31 6.86 8.49
C PRO A 192 0.47 8.02 7.93
N VAL A 193 0.88 8.60 6.81
CA VAL A 193 0.17 9.69 6.10
C VAL A 193 -1.19 9.18 5.60
N TYR A 194 -1.22 8.03 4.93
CA TYR A 194 -2.45 7.47 4.38
C TYR A 194 -3.48 7.16 5.48
N VAL A 195 -3.06 6.51 6.56
CA VAL A 195 -3.93 6.19 7.70
C VAL A 195 -4.37 7.46 8.45
N ARG A 196 -3.51 8.49 8.54
CA ARG A 196 -3.91 9.80 9.10
C ARG A 196 -5.02 10.45 8.27
N GLY A 197 -4.92 10.37 6.94
CA GLY A 197 -5.97 10.80 6.02
C GLY A 197 -7.28 10.02 6.23
N GLU A 198 -7.21 8.69 6.37
CA GLU A 198 -8.38 7.87 6.72
C GLU A 198 -9.00 8.28 8.08
N ALA A 199 -8.16 8.61 9.06
CA ALA A 199 -8.62 9.07 10.37
C ALA A 199 -9.33 10.43 10.31
N TYR A 200 -8.81 11.37 9.52
CA TYR A 200 -9.50 12.64 9.28
C TYR A 200 -10.82 12.46 8.52
N LEU A 201 -10.89 11.56 7.54
CA LEU A 201 -12.16 11.21 6.88
C LEU A 201 -13.18 10.68 7.89
N ALA A 202 -12.77 9.73 8.75
CA ALA A 202 -13.63 9.16 9.78
C ALA A 202 -14.05 10.19 10.85
N ALA A 203 -13.22 11.21 11.11
CA ALA A 203 -13.55 12.34 11.97
C ALA A 203 -14.40 13.44 11.28
N LEU A 204 -14.81 13.24 10.02
CA LEU A 204 -15.51 14.24 9.20
C LEU A 204 -14.71 15.54 8.97
N ARG A 205 -13.38 15.46 9.08
CA ARG A 205 -12.42 16.56 8.91
C ARG A 205 -11.88 16.59 7.49
N GLY A 206 -12.75 16.98 6.55
CA GLY A 206 -12.48 16.89 5.12
C GLY A 206 -11.26 17.72 4.65
N SER A 207 -11.00 18.88 5.26
CA SER A 207 -9.87 19.75 4.88
C SER A 207 -8.53 19.12 5.24
N GLU A 208 -8.42 18.59 6.46
CA GLU A 208 -7.22 17.90 6.95
C GLU A 208 -6.99 16.58 6.21
N ALA A 209 -8.06 15.82 5.94
CA ALA A 209 -7.98 14.62 5.11
C ALA A 209 -7.42 14.93 3.72
N ALA A 210 -7.92 15.98 3.07
CA ALA A 210 -7.44 16.39 1.75
C ALA A 210 -5.93 16.74 1.77
N ALA A 211 -5.46 17.42 2.81
CA ALA A 211 -4.05 17.77 2.96
C ALA A 211 -3.15 16.53 3.06
N GLU A 212 -3.57 15.49 3.80
CA GLU A 212 -2.81 14.23 3.90
C GLU A 212 -2.74 13.48 2.55
N PHE A 213 -3.85 13.36 1.82
CA PHE A 213 -3.83 12.69 0.52
C PHE A 213 -3.08 13.50 -0.55
N GLN A 214 -3.16 14.83 -0.51
CA GLN A 214 -2.32 15.70 -1.34
C GLN A 214 -0.83 15.53 -1.03
N LYS A 215 -0.46 15.29 0.23
CA LYS A 215 0.94 15.02 0.62
C LYS A 215 1.48 13.78 -0.09
N ILE A 216 0.69 12.69 -0.16
CA ILE A 216 1.04 11.46 -0.90
C ILE A 216 1.26 11.77 -2.39
N LEU A 217 0.31 12.46 -3.03
CA LEU A 217 0.39 12.80 -4.45
C LEU A 217 1.55 13.77 -4.77
N GLY A 218 1.81 14.73 -3.88
CA GLY A 218 2.93 15.68 -3.97
C GLY A 218 4.30 15.04 -3.81
N HIS A 219 4.36 13.87 -3.17
CA HIS A 219 5.58 13.10 -2.94
C HIS A 219 5.55 11.74 -3.65
N ARG A 220 4.97 11.66 -4.85
CA ARG A 220 4.84 10.42 -5.64
C ARG A 220 6.16 9.70 -5.93
N GLY A 221 7.32 10.37 -5.79
CA GLY A 221 8.64 9.74 -5.91
C GLY A 221 9.05 8.88 -4.70
N ILE A 222 8.39 9.06 -3.55
CA ILE A 222 8.56 8.24 -2.34
C ILE A 222 7.64 7.01 -2.43
N VAL A 223 6.37 7.25 -2.77
CA VAL A 223 5.31 6.23 -2.80
C VAL A 223 5.38 5.33 -4.05
N LEU A 224 5.87 5.88 -5.17
CA LEU A 224 6.02 5.17 -6.44
C LEU A 224 4.75 4.39 -6.82
N ASN A 225 4.88 3.10 -7.12
CA ASN A 225 3.82 2.22 -7.60
C ASN A 225 3.05 1.53 -6.47
N GLU A 226 3.18 1.98 -5.23
CA GLU A 226 2.38 1.44 -4.13
C GLU A 226 0.87 1.73 -4.32
N PRO A 227 -0.03 0.81 -3.92
CA PRO A 227 -1.47 0.97 -4.08
C PRO A 227 -2.03 2.28 -3.50
N ILE A 228 -1.45 2.78 -2.40
CA ILE A 228 -1.90 4.02 -1.75
C ILE A 228 -1.71 5.26 -2.64
N GLY A 229 -0.77 5.23 -3.60
CA GLY A 229 -0.59 6.31 -4.57
C GLY A 229 -1.80 6.46 -5.50
N ALA A 230 -2.37 5.35 -5.96
CA ALA A 230 -3.61 5.35 -6.74
C ALA A 230 -4.82 5.70 -5.87
N LEU A 231 -4.91 5.09 -4.66
CA LEU A 231 -6.04 5.31 -3.76
C LEU A 231 -6.11 6.72 -3.19
N ALA A 232 -5.00 7.46 -3.11
CA ALA A 232 -5.01 8.86 -2.67
C ALA A 232 -5.92 9.75 -3.54
N HIS A 233 -6.05 9.48 -4.85
CA HIS A 233 -7.01 10.19 -5.71
C HIS A 233 -8.46 9.95 -5.27
N LEU A 234 -8.82 8.69 -5.01
CA LEU A 234 -10.16 8.33 -4.52
C LEU A 234 -10.45 9.00 -3.17
N GLN A 235 -9.51 8.91 -2.24
CA GLN A 235 -9.70 9.46 -0.90
C GLN A 235 -9.75 10.99 -0.90
N LEU A 236 -9.04 11.65 -1.83
CA LEU A 236 -9.16 13.08 -2.05
C LEU A 236 -10.57 13.47 -2.54
N GLY A 237 -11.18 12.66 -3.41
CA GLY A 237 -12.58 12.80 -3.80
C GLY A 237 -13.54 12.75 -2.61
N ARG A 238 -13.34 11.78 -1.70
CA ARG A 238 -14.12 11.65 -0.46
C ARG A 238 -13.89 12.84 0.49
N ALA A 239 -12.65 13.31 0.62
CA ALA A 239 -12.30 14.45 1.45
C ALA A 239 -12.99 15.74 0.97
N TYR A 240 -12.98 16.01 -0.34
CA TYR A 240 -13.68 17.16 -0.91
C TYR A 240 -15.20 17.06 -0.84
N ALA A 241 -15.76 15.84 -0.92
CA ALA A 241 -17.19 15.64 -0.70
C ALA A 241 -17.60 16.05 0.72
N LEU A 242 -16.80 15.72 1.74
CA LEU A 242 -17.04 16.16 3.13
C LEU A 242 -16.95 17.69 3.29
N GLN A 243 -16.14 18.37 2.48
CA GLN A 243 -16.06 19.83 2.48
C GLN A 243 -17.23 20.50 1.75
N GLY A 244 -18.08 19.74 1.05
CA GLY A 244 -19.11 20.29 0.16
C GLY A 244 -18.57 20.84 -1.16
N ASP A 245 -17.29 20.64 -1.47
CA ASP A 245 -16.67 21.07 -2.74
C ASP A 245 -16.93 20.02 -3.83
N ALA A 246 -18.15 20.01 -4.36
CA ALA A 246 -18.59 19.05 -5.36
C ALA A 246 -17.74 19.08 -6.65
N ALA A 247 -17.23 20.27 -7.02
CA ALA A 247 -16.39 20.42 -8.22
C ALA A 247 -15.05 19.69 -8.05
N LYS A 248 -14.32 19.94 -6.95
CA LYS A 248 -13.05 19.24 -6.69
C LYS A 248 -13.27 17.76 -6.38
N SER A 249 -14.36 17.43 -5.69
CA SER A 249 -14.71 16.03 -5.43
C SER A 249 -14.88 15.26 -6.75
N ARG A 250 -15.71 15.76 -7.67
CA ARG A 250 -15.88 15.14 -8.99
C ARG A 250 -14.57 15.01 -9.75
N ALA A 251 -13.74 16.05 -9.77
CA ALA A 251 -12.45 16.01 -10.45
C ALA A 251 -11.54 14.90 -9.89
N ALA A 252 -11.41 14.79 -8.57
CA ALA A 252 -10.58 13.76 -7.95
C ALA A 252 -11.10 12.33 -8.18
N TYR A 253 -12.43 12.11 -8.18
CA TYR A 253 -13.00 10.83 -8.59
C TYR A 253 -12.74 10.52 -10.07
N GLN A 254 -12.81 11.53 -10.95
CA GLN A 254 -12.49 11.37 -12.37
C GLN A 254 -11.02 10.99 -12.57
N ASP A 255 -10.09 11.59 -11.83
CA ASP A 255 -8.68 11.23 -11.87
C ASP A 255 -8.48 9.75 -11.51
N PHE A 256 -9.08 9.29 -10.42
CA PHE A 256 -9.03 7.87 -10.02
C PHE A 256 -9.65 6.94 -11.07
N LEU A 257 -10.86 7.26 -11.56
CA LEU A 257 -11.57 6.43 -12.54
C LEU A 257 -10.88 6.44 -13.91
N THR A 258 -10.15 7.50 -14.26
CA THR A 258 -9.32 7.57 -15.47
C THR A 258 -8.09 6.69 -15.32
N LEU A 259 -7.44 6.72 -14.15
CA LEU A 259 -6.33 5.82 -13.83
C LEU A 259 -6.76 4.35 -13.89
N TRP A 260 -7.98 4.05 -13.45
CA TRP A 260 -8.57 2.71 -13.38
C TRP A 260 -9.57 2.42 -14.51
N LYS A 261 -9.43 3.08 -15.67
CA LYS A 261 -10.36 2.93 -16.80
C LYS A 261 -10.45 1.48 -17.32
N ASP A 262 -9.34 0.75 -17.26
CA ASP A 262 -9.19 -0.64 -17.72
C ASP A 262 -9.03 -1.62 -16.53
N ALA A 263 -9.36 -1.17 -15.32
CA ALA A 263 -9.24 -1.97 -14.11
C ALA A 263 -10.23 -3.15 -14.10
N ASP A 264 -9.87 -4.22 -13.39
CA ASP A 264 -10.75 -5.37 -13.22
C ASP A 264 -12.07 -4.92 -12.56
N PRO A 265 -13.24 -5.26 -13.13
CA PRO A 265 -14.52 -4.66 -12.72
C PRO A 265 -14.97 -5.10 -11.33
N ASP A 266 -14.45 -6.22 -10.83
CA ASP A 266 -14.88 -6.85 -9.58
C ASP A 266 -14.19 -6.34 -8.32
N ILE A 267 -13.27 -5.37 -8.44
CA ILE A 267 -12.56 -4.82 -7.29
C ILE A 267 -13.55 -4.05 -6.38
N PRO A 268 -13.70 -4.42 -5.09
CA PRO A 268 -14.68 -3.81 -4.20
C PRO A 268 -14.56 -2.29 -4.08
N ILE A 269 -13.33 -1.77 -3.91
CA ILE A 269 -13.12 -0.32 -3.79
C ILE A 269 -13.46 0.45 -5.07
N LEU A 270 -13.31 -0.17 -6.26
CA LEU A 270 -13.72 0.43 -7.53
C LEU A 270 -15.24 0.52 -7.64
N LYS A 271 -15.97 -0.51 -7.20
CA LYS A 271 -17.43 -0.51 -7.16
C LYS A 271 -17.95 0.61 -6.24
N GLN A 272 -17.32 0.78 -5.07
CA GLN A 272 -17.63 1.88 -4.16
C GLN A 272 -17.36 3.24 -4.81
N ALA A 273 -16.18 3.46 -5.38
CA ALA A 273 -15.81 4.70 -6.04
C ALA A 273 -16.79 5.11 -7.16
N LYS A 274 -17.21 4.15 -8.00
CA LYS A 274 -18.20 4.40 -9.06
C LYS A 274 -19.56 4.79 -8.49
N ALA A 275 -20.02 4.12 -7.44
CA ALA A 275 -21.29 4.43 -6.78
C ALA A 275 -21.25 5.79 -6.05
N GLU A 276 -20.13 6.15 -5.44
CA GLU A 276 -19.90 7.45 -4.81
C GLU A 276 -19.88 8.57 -5.85
N TYR A 277 -19.11 8.40 -6.93
CA TYR A 277 -19.03 9.37 -8.02
C TYR A 277 -20.38 9.64 -8.69
N ALA A 278 -21.19 8.60 -8.90
CA ALA A 278 -22.52 8.73 -9.49
C ALA A 278 -23.48 9.61 -8.66
N LYS A 279 -23.27 9.71 -7.34
CA LYS A 279 -24.06 10.59 -6.45
C LYS A 279 -23.67 12.06 -6.53
N LEU A 280 -22.52 12.37 -7.14
CA LEU A 280 -22.02 13.73 -7.31
C LEU A 280 -22.42 14.35 -8.66
N GLN A 281 -22.95 13.55 -9.57
CA GLN A 281 -23.43 13.98 -10.88
C GLN A 281 -24.78 14.69 -10.79
#